data_AF-A0A4V1LNH1-F1
#
_entry.id   AF-A0A4V1LNH1-F1
#
_cell.length_a   1.000
_cell.length_b   1.000
_cell.length_c   1.000
_cell.angle_alpha   90.00
_cell.angle_beta   90.00
_cell.angle_gamma   90.00
#
_symmetry.space_group_name_H-M   'P 1'
#
loop_
_entity.id
_entity.type
_entity.pdbx_description
1 polymer ?
#
loop_
_entity_poly.entity_id
_entity_poly.type
_entity_poly.pdbx_seq_one_letter_code
_entity_poly.pdbx_strand_id
1 'polypeptide(L)' 'MKKVLSLLVAVLFFTSSFNANASMMNNQIEDSPGDCFEMAMGIYEAAVFTWNDRARALELGAWVYEDCMESESGPY' A
#
# COMPACT_ATOMS: atom_id res chain seq x y z
N MET A 1 18.98 28.75 -6.36
CA MET A 1 19.29 27.33 -6.06
C MET A 1 18.54 26.74 -4.85
N LYS A 2 17.74 27.48 -4.07
CA LYS A 2 17.04 26.94 -2.87
C LYS A 2 15.73 26.18 -3.19
N LYS A 3 15.02 26.53 -4.26
CA LYS A 3 13.70 25.95 -4.59
C LYS A 3 13.79 24.51 -5.12
N VAL A 4 14.85 24.19 -5.86
CA VAL A 4 15.07 22.85 -6.45
C VAL A 4 15.42 21.83 -5.36
N LEU A 5 16.17 22.25 -4.34
CA LEU A 5 16.55 21.40 -3.21
C LEU A 5 15.33 20.99 -2.37
N SER A 6 14.36 21.90 -2.18
CA SER A 6 13.14 21.62 -1.44
C SER A 6 12.20 20.64 -2.17
N LEU A 7 12.19 20.68 -3.50
CA LEU A 7 11.38 19.79 -4.33
C LEU A 7 11.94 18.37 -4.34
N LEU A 8 13.27 18.24 -4.41
CA LEU A 8 13.96 16.95 -4.31
C LEU A 8 13.73 16.28 -2.95
N VAL A 9 13.75 17.04 -1.86
CA VAL A 9 13.49 16.51 -0.51
C VAL A 9 12.04 16.02 -0.39
N ALA A 10 11.06 16.77 -0.89
CA ALA A 10 9.67 16.34 -0.88
C ALA A 10 9.45 15.04 -1.68
N VAL A 11 10.04 14.94 -2.88
CA VAL A 11 9.95 13.73 -3.71
C VAL A 11 10.60 12.54 -3.01
N LEU A 12 11.77 12.73 -2.38
CA LEU A 12 12.44 11.66 -1.64
C LEU A 12 11.61 11.15 -0.47
N PHE A 13 10.95 12.03 0.30
CA PHE A 13 10.03 11.65 1.37
C PHE A 13 8.78 10.91 0.86
N PHE A 14 8.20 11.34 -0.28
CA PHE A 14 7.08 10.60 -0.87
C PHE A 14 7.52 9.20 -1.32
N THR A 15 8.67 9.06 -1.98
CA THR A 15 9.13 7.75 -2.46
C THR A 15 9.56 6.79 -1.33
N SER A 16 10.14 7.31 -0.25
CA SER A 16 10.54 6.48 0.89
C SER A 16 9.34 6.00 1.72
N SER A 17 8.25 6.78 1.78
CA SER A 17 7.00 6.37 2.42
C SER A 17 6.36 5.17 1.72
N PHE A 18 6.38 5.16 0.38
CA PHE A 18 5.85 4.03 -0.40
C PHE A 18 6.74 2.78 -0.29
N ASN A 19 8.07 2.94 -0.33
CA ASN A 19 8.99 1.80 -0.27
C ASN A 19 9.13 1.21 1.14
N ALA A 20 9.05 2.02 2.20
CA ALA A 20 9.10 1.52 3.56
C ALA A 20 7.86 0.67 3.89
N ASN A 21 6.67 1.10 3.44
CA ASN A 21 5.44 0.33 3.64
C ASN A 21 5.47 -1.00 2.88
N ALA A 22 5.94 -1.00 1.63
CA ALA A 22 6.12 -2.22 0.84
C ALA A 22 7.13 -3.20 1.47
N SER A 23 8.22 -2.69 2.08
CA SER A 23 9.23 -3.57 2.71
C SER A 23 8.79 -4.16 4.06
N MET A 24 7.85 -3.49 4.76
CA MET A 24 7.26 -4.03 5.98
C MET A 24 6.21 -5.11 5.69
N MET A 25 5.65 -5.13 4.48
CA MET A 25 4.73 -6.18 4.00
C MET A 25 5.47 -7.43 3.48
N ASN A 26 6.77 -7.32 3.17
CA ASN A 26 7.55 -8.39 2.55
C ASN A 26 8.18 -9.39 3.55
N ASN A 27 7.92 -9.24 4.86
CA ASN A 27 8.44 -10.16 5.86
C ASN A 27 7.30 -10.92 6.52
N GLN A 28 7.04 -12.11 5.96
CA GLN A 28 6.37 -13.23 6.64
C GLN A 28 4.91 -13.00 7.04
N ILE A 29 4.10 -12.53 6.10
CA ILE A 29 2.68 -12.85 6.17
C ILE A 29 2.56 -14.29 5.67
N GLU A 30 2.05 -15.17 6.50
CA GLU A 30 1.67 -16.51 6.09
C GLU A 30 0.41 -16.29 5.25
N ASP A 31 0.59 -16.09 3.94
CA ASP A 31 -0.44 -15.60 3.00
C ASP A 31 -1.69 -16.48 3.07
N SER A 32 -2.64 -16.04 3.90
CA SER A 32 -3.96 -16.63 4.05
C SER A 32 -5.01 -15.60 3.64
N PRO A 33 -6.21 -16.04 3.23
CA PRO A 33 -7.29 -15.12 2.90
C PRO A 33 -7.64 -14.14 4.03
N GLY A 34 -7.37 -14.51 5.29
CA GLY A 34 -7.56 -13.64 6.45
C GLY A 34 -6.52 -12.51 6.50
N ASP A 35 -5.24 -12.84 6.28
CA ASP A 35 -4.16 -11.87 6.34
C ASP A 35 -4.19 -10.90 5.16
N CYS A 36 -4.52 -11.38 3.96
CA CYS A 36 -4.78 -10.52 2.81
C CYS A 36 -5.94 -9.55 3.07
N PHE A 37 -6.98 -10.00 3.78
CA PHE A 37 -8.11 -9.13 4.15
C PHE A 37 -7.71 -8.07 5.17
N GLU A 38 -6.93 -8.42 6.20
CA GLU A 38 -6.41 -7.45 7.17
C GLU A 38 -5.53 -6.40 6.51
N MET A 39 -4.68 -6.81 5.57
CA MET A 39 -3.85 -5.91 4.76
C MET A 39 -4.70 -4.94 3.93
N ALA A 40 -5.69 -5.45 3.19
CA ALA A 40 -6.62 -4.65 2.41
C ALA A 40 -7.39 -3.64 3.27
N MET A 41 -7.80 -4.03 4.48
CA MET A 41 -8.47 -3.16 5.45
C MET A 41 -7.55 -2.05 5.95
N GLY A 42 -6.28 -2.34 6.25
CA GLY A 42 -5.31 -1.32 6.65
C GLY A 42 -5.10 -0.25 5.55
N ILE A 43 -5.06 -0.69 4.28
CA ILE A 43 -4.96 0.21 3.14
C ILE A 43 -6.24 1.04 2.96
N TYR A 44 -7.42 0.44 3.10
CA TYR A 44 -8.69 1.15 3.07
C TYR A 44 -8.73 2.25 4.14
N GLU A 45 -8.39 1.95 5.39
CA GLU A 45 -8.41 2.94 6.48
C GLU A 45 -7.44 4.10 6.23
N ALA A 46 -6.23 3.80 5.77
CA ALA A 46 -5.24 4.82 5.41
C ALA A 46 -5.71 5.70 4.25
N ALA A 47 -6.33 5.10 3.22
CA ALA A 47 -6.86 5.82 2.06
C ALA A 47 -8.08 6.67 2.42
N VAL A 48 -8.99 6.18 3.28
CA VAL A 48 -10.11 6.97 3.80
C VAL A 48 -9.60 8.17 4.60
N PHE A 49 -8.61 7.98 5.47
CA PHE A 49 -8.03 9.06 6.24
C PHE A 49 -7.35 10.11 5.35
N THR A 50 -6.66 9.68 4.28
CA THR A 50 -5.88 10.57 3.41
C THR A 50 -6.74 11.29 2.37
N TRP A 51 -7.68 10.59 1.75
CA TRP A 51 -8.45 11.08 0.60
C TRP A 51 -9.86 11.53 0.97
N ASN A 52 -10.38 11.08 2.12
CA ASN A 52 -11.77 11.26 2.52
C ASN A 52 -12.77 10.79 1.44
N ASP A 53 -12.36 9.82 0.62
CA ASP A 53 -13.14 9.20 -0.45
C ASP A 53 -13.19 7.70 -0.19
N ARG A 54 -14.34 7.24 0.30
CA ARG A 54 -14.56 5.83 0.66
C ARG A 54 -14.66 4.91 -0.55
N ALA A 55 -15.16 5.41 -1.68
CA ALA A 55 -15.29 4.59 -2.88
C ALA A 55 -13.91 4.26 -3.44
N ARG A 56 -13.07 5.29 -3.59
CA ARG A 56 -11.68 5.14 -4.04
C ARG A 56 -10.84 4.33 -3.06
N ALA A 57 -11.05 4.49 -1.76
CA ALA A 57 -10.38 3.68 -0.74
C ALA A 57 -10.78 2.20 -0.82
N LEU A 58 -12.06 1.92 -1.09
CA LEU A 58 -12.57 0.56 -1.24
C LEU A 58 -12.00 -0.12 -2.49
N GLU A 59 -11.95 0.60 -3.61
CA GLU A 59 -11.30 0.11 -4.85
C GLU A 59 -9.83 -0.26 -4.60
N LEU A 60 -9.10 0.58 -3.86
CA LEU A 60 -7.71 0.30 -3.52
C LEU A 60 -7.55 -0.91 -2.59
N GLY A 61 -8.40 -1.01 -1.56
CA GLY A 61 -8.39 -2.17 -0.65
C GLY A 61 -8.69 -3.47 -1.40
N ALA A 62 -9.69 -3.46 -2.30
CA ALA A 62 -10.03 -4.62 -3.13
C ALA A 62 -8.86 -5.03 -4.03
N TRP A 63 -8.20 -4.06 -4.69
CA TRP A 63 -7.02 -4.34 -5.52
C TRP A 63 -5.88 -4.99 -4.71
N VAL A 64 -5.61 -4.49 -3.50
CA VAL A 64 -4.58 -5.07 -2.61
C VAL A 64 -4.94 -6.49 -2.16
N TYR A 65 -6.22 -6.74 -1.89
CA TYR A 65 -6.68 -8.10 -1.56
C TYR A 65 -6.46 -9.06 -2.74
N GLU A 66 -6.85 -8.66 -3.94
CA GLU A 66 -6.67 -9.46 -5.16
C GLU A 66 -5.20 -9.73 -5.45
N ASP A 67 -4.33 -8.71 -5.38
CA ASP A 67 -2.87 -8.86 -5.61
C ASP A 67 -2.23 -9.82 -4.58
N CYS A 68 -2.65 -9.74 -3.32
CA CYS A 68 -2.23 -10.66 -2.27
C CYS A 68 -2.65 -12.10 -2.57
N MET A 69 -3.93 -12.32 -2.88
CA MET A 69 -4.48 -13.63 -3.20
C MET A 69 -3.89 -14.21 -4.50
N GLU A 70 -3.56 -13.38 -5.49
CA GLU A 70 -2.91 -13.82 -6.73
C GLU A 70 -1.47 -14.27 -6.48
N SER A 71 -0.76 -13.64 -5.54
CA SER A 71 0.59 -14.04 -5.13
C SER A 71 0.63 -15.44 -4.48
N GLU A 72 -0.47 -15.89 -3.86
CA GLU A 72 -0.65 -17.26 -3.35
C GLU A 72 -0.78 -18.30 -4.47
N SER A 73 -1.28 -17.91 -5.65
CA SER A 73 -1.68 -18.85 -6.70
C SER A 73 -0.52 -19.44 -7.51
N GLY A 74 0.64 -18.80 -7.50
CA GLY A 74 1.88 -19.26 -8.16
C GLY A 74 1.78 -19.39 -9.70
N PRO A 75 2.89 -19.19 -10.45
CA PRO A 75 2.92 -19.54 -11.86
C PRO A 75 2.99 -21.07 -11.98
N TYR A 76 1.91 -21.68 -12.48
CA TYR A 76 1.91 -23.08 -12.90
C TYR A 76 3.03 -23.38 -13.92
#